data_AF-A0A7S2XW77-F1
#
_entry.id   AF-A0A7S2XW77-F1
#
_cell.length_a   1.000
_cell.length_b   1.000
_cell.length_c   1.000
_cell.angle_alpha   90.00
_cell.angle_beta   90.00
_cell.angle_gamma   90.00
#
_symmetry.space_group_name_H-M   'P 1'
#
loop_
_entity.id
_entity.type
_entity.pdbx_description
1 polymer ?
#
loop_
_entity_poly.entity_id
_entity_poly.type
_entity_poly.pdbx_seq_one_letter_code
_entity_poly.pdbx_strand_id
1 'polypeptide(L)'
;MDNGRQYVSMCQRIVVKAGTSTLSSGDGHVSLTRISAIVEQISELVHQGKQVILVSSGAVGLGRNMLQRATVLNSSMRQMVRGNSGVPEGHGSKHYDSACAAAGQLNLMSLYETLFRQLDISASQLLLTAADLETPERRQNVQYAVNTLLQLGIVPIVNENDAVSANQGYLPSGVFSDNDGLAAIIARELNAQLLVLLTDVDGVYDKPPDQADARIISTFHPDTKYEAGPKSSVGRGGMVAKVDSAQKAVEAGVQGVVIVNGSDPSAVTRVCRGEQIGTLFVGSGGMHVSPPNSIAGSRPNSPARISLNGGGSSGGTGGPGPVGGAGVMRAQAEAARAGGRAMLQLSSQERSQVLREVANQLLAHSSSILAANQQDLTIAKNGKVEKPLLNRLALSEAKLQTLADGINSLAETDEPVGRIISKMELSTGLELTQETVPIGVLLVIFESRPDSLPQI
;
A
#
# COMPACT_ATOMS: atom_id res chain seq x y z
N MET A 1 -21.97 0.37 21.85
CA MET A 1 -21.77 0.09 20.41
C MET A 1 -22.60 -1.15 20.08
N ASP A 2 -23.20 -1.21 18.88
CA ASP A 2 -23.85 -2.42 18.37
C ASP A 2 -22.84 -3.60 18.42
N ASN A 3 -23.26 -4.77 18.90
CA ASN A 3 -22.38 -5.95 19.06
C ASN A 3 -21.66 -6.31 17.75
N GLY A 4 -22.33 -6.11 16.61
CA GLY A 4 -21.73 -6.31 15.30
C GLY A 4 -20.56 -5.36 15.01
N ARG A 5 -20.71 -4.07 15.34
CA ARG A 5 -19.65 -3.07 15.13
C ARG A 5 -18.45 -3.31 16.03
N GLN A 6 -18.67 -3.82 17.25
CA GLN A 6 -17.59 -4.24 18.13
C GLN A 6 -16.80 -5.43 17.54
N TYR A 7 -17.47 -6.43 16.97
CA TYR A 7 -16.80 -7.53 16.27
C TYR A 7 -15.95 -7.04 15.10
N VAL A 8 -16.48 -6.12 14.28
CA VAL A 8 -15.75 -5.53 13.13
C VAL A 8 -14.40 -4.95 13.57
N SER A 9 -14.32 -4.31 14.74
CA SER A 9 -13.07 -3.76 15.25
C SER A 9 -11.98 -4.81 15.53
N MET A 10 -12.41 -6.04 15.85
CA MET A 10 -11.54 -7.18 16.20
C MET A 10 -11.07 -7.98 14.99
N CYS A 11 -11.69 -7.78 13.81
CA CYS A 11 -11.33 -8.47 12.57
C CYS A 11 -9.83 -8.30 12.23
N GLN A 12 -9.18 -9.40 11.90
CA GLN A 12 -7.75 -9.48 11.57
C GLN A 12 -7.50 -9.61 10.07
N ARG A 13 -8.33 -10.38 9.36
CA ARG A 13 -8.24 -10.59 7.92
C ARG A 13 -9.39 -9.88 7.22
N ILE A 14 -9.04 -8.90 6.39
CA ILE A 14 -9.97 -7.94 5.80
C ILE A 14 -9.78 -7.96 4.28
N VAL A 15 -10.89 -8.08 3.54
CA VAL A 15 -10.92 -7.82 2.11
C VAL A 15 -11.49 -6.42 1.90
N VAL A 16 -10.78 -5.57 1.18
CA VAL A 16 -11.25 -4.25 0.76
C VAL A 16 -11.48 -4.30 -0.74
N LYS A 17 -12.69 -4.00 -1.21
CA LYS A 17 -13.00 -3.90 -2.62
C LYS A 17 -13.17 -2.44 -3.01
N ALA A 18 -12.45 -2.01 -4.04
CA ALA A 18 -12.60 -0.69 -4.65
C ALA A 18 -13.07 -0.83 -6.10
N GLY A 19 -14.31 -0.38 -6.36
CA GLY A 19 -14.91 -0.44 -7.69
C GLY A 19 -14.43 0.68 -8.62
N THR A 20 -14.75 0.56 -9.92
CA THR A 20 -14.37 1.56 -10.92
C THR A 20 -14.90 2.96 -10.57
N SER A 21 -16.14 3.10 -10.08
CA SER A 21 -16.67 4.42 -9.68
C SER A 21 -15.90 5.06 -8.52
N THR A 22 -15.38 4.25 -7.60
CA THR A 22 -14.51 4.72 -6.52
C THR A 22 -13.12 5.09 -7.03
N LEU A 23 -12.60 4.38 -8.03
CA LEU A 23 -11.22 4.54 -8.50
C LEU A 23 -11.08 5.49 -9.68
N SER A 24 -12.15 5.84 -10.40
CA SER A 24 -12.11 6.64 -11.62
C SER A 24 -12.54 8.08 -11.41
N SER A 25 -11.76 9.02 -11.94
CA SER A 25 -12.19 10.39 -12.19
C SER A 25 -13.24 10.40 -13.31
N GLY A 26 -14.18 11.35 -13.28
CA GLY A 26 -15.33 11.39 -14.21
C GLY A 26 -14.96 11.53 -15.70
N ASP A 27 -13.69 11.75 -16.00
CA ASP A 27 -13.05 11.84 -17.32
C ASP A 27 -12.50 10.48 -17.83
N GLY A 28 -12.71 9.39 -17.09
CA GLY A 28 -12.23 8.06 -17.45
C GLY A 28 -10.78 7.77 -17.03
N HIS A 29 -10.10 8.73 -16.40
CA HIS A 29 -8.82 8.50 -15.73
C HIS A 29 -9.01 7.88 -14.35
N VAL A 30 -7.94 7.36 -13.75
CA VAL A 30 -7.99 6.99 -12.32
C VAL A 30 -7.79 8.22 -11.45
N SER A 31 -8.49 8.26 -10.32
CA SER A 31 -8.29 9.27 -9.30
C SER A 31 -7.13 8.87 -8.40
N LEU A 32 -5.98 9.49 -8.64
CA LEU A 32 -4.78 9.28 -7.83
C LEU A 32 -5.08 9.56 -6.34
N THR A 33 -5.79 10.65 -6.04
CA THR A 33 -6.16 11.03 -4.67
C THR A 33 -6.95 9.94 -3.95
N ARG A 34 -7.95 9.33 -4.61
CA ARG A 34 -8.74 8.25 -3.98
C ARG A 34 -7.93 6.96 -3.84
N ILE A 35 -7.11 6.62 -4.83
CA ILE A 35 -6.22 5.46 -4.73
C ILE A 35 -5.22 5.64 -3.58
N SER A 36 -4.54 6.79 -3.52
CA SER A 36 -3.61 7.13 -2.44
C SER A 36 -4.28 7.05 -1.08
N ALA A 37 -5.47 7.63 -0.91
CA ALA A 37 -6.20 7.57 0.36
C ALA A 37 -6.56 6.12 0.77
N ILE A 38 -6.94 5.27 -0.18
CA ILE A 38 -7.21 3.84 0.10
C ILE A 38 -5.91 3.13 0.49
N VAL A 39 -4.81 3.37 -0.22
CA VAL A 39 -3.50 2.76 0.06
C VAL A 39 -2.96 3.18 1.43
N GLU A 40 -3.10 4.46 1.80
CA GLU A 40 -2.74 4.98 3.13
C GLU A 40 -3.54 4.30 4.25
N GLN A 41 -4.86 4.15 4.06
CA GLN A 41 -5.71 3.45 5.01
C GLN A 41 -5.36 1.97 5.15
N ILE A 42 -5.09 1.28 4.03
CA ILE A 42 -4.63 -0.11 4.06
C ILE A 42 -3.28 -0.21 4.78
N SER A 43 -2.37 0.74 4.52
CA SER A 43 -1.08 0.79 5.19
C SER A 43 -1.22 0.93 6.70
N GLU A 44 -2.13 1.79 7.18
CA GLU A 44 -2.41 1.92 8.61
C GLU A 44 -2.83 0.58 9.22
N LEU A 45 -3.74 -0.16 8.56
CA LEU A 45 -4.21 -1.46 9.03
C LEU A 45 -3.11 -2.53 9.02
N VAL A 46 -2.28 -2.56 7.98
CA VAL A 46 -1.14 -3.49 7.89
C VAL A 46 -0.13 -3.20 9.01
N HIS A 47 0.16 -1.93 9.29
CA HIS A 47 1.02 -1.52 10.41
C HIS A 47 0.43 -1.88 11.78
N GLN A 48 -0.89 -1.99 11.90
CA GLN A 48 -1.59 -2.51 13.09
C GLN A 48 -1.53 -4.06 13.18
N GLY A 49 -0.92 -4.74 12.21
CA GLY A 49 -0.80 -6.20 12.17
C GLY A 49 -1.97 -6.93 11.51
N LYS A 50 -2.91 -6.20 10.89
CA LYS A 50 -4.03 -6.80 10.16
C LYS A 50 -3.58 -7.28 8.78
N GLN A 51 -4.17 -8.37 8.31
CA GLN A 51 -3.96 -8.91 6.98
C GLN A 51 -5.00 -8.34 6.03
N VAL A 52 -4.56 -7.54 5.06
CA VAL A 52 -5.46 -6.87 4.12
C VAL A 52 -5.26 -7.40 2.70
N ILE A 53 -6.35 -7.71 2.03
CA ILE A 53 -6.40 -8.07 0.61
C ILE A 53 -7.19 -6.99 -0.12
N LEU A 54 -6.62 -6.43 -1.18
CA LEU A 54 -7.29 -5.42 -2.00
C LEU A 54 -7.86 -6.07 -3.26
N VAL A 55 -9.16 -5.92 -3.49
CA VAL A 55 -9.80 -6.28 -4.76
C VAL A 55 -10.06 -4.99 -5.54
N SER A 56 -9.30 -4.76 -6.61
CA SER A 56 -9.36 -3.50 -7.37
C SER A 56 -10.11 -3.69 -8.69
N SER A 57 -10.76 -2.64 -9.18
CA SER A 57 -11.24 -2.52 -10.58
C SER A 57 -10.46 -1.43 -11.33
N GLY A 58 -10.90 -1.05 -12.54
CA GLY A 58 -10.43 0.15 -13.25
C GLY A 58 -9.45 -0.07 -14.40
N ALA A 59 -8.89 -1.28 -14.56
CA ALA A 59 -7.92 -1.61 -15.61
C ALA A 59 -8.45 -1.31 -17.02
N VAL A 60 -9.67 -1.76 -17.34
CA VAL A 60 -10.26 -1.54 -18.69
C VAL A 60 -10.36 -0.05 -19.03
N GLY A 61 -10.77 0.81 -18.08
CA GLY A 61 -10.88 2.26 -18.29
C GLY A 61 -9.52 2.91 -18.61
N LEU A 62 -8.49 2.55 -17.84
CA LEU A 62 -7.12 2.98 -18.10
C LEU A 62 -6.62 2.55 -19.48
N GLY A 63 -6.87 1.29 -19.85
CA GLY A 63 -6.46 0.76 -21.13
C GLY A 63 -7.17 1.40 -22.31
N ARG A 64 -8.47 1.71 -22.19
CA ARG A 64 -9.21 2.41 -23.26
C ARG A 64 -8.56 3.75 -23.61
N ASN A 65 -8.20 4.54 -22.62
CA ASN A 65 -7.49 5.81 -22.85
C ASN A 65 -6.13 5.61 -23.54
N MET A 66 -5.37 4.59 -23.12
CA MET A 66 -4.10 4.25 -23.74
C MET A 66 -4.26 3.83 -25.21
N LEU A 67 -5.22 2.94 -25.49
CA LEU A 67 -5.48 2.45 -26.84
C LEU A 67 -6.01 3.56 -27.76
N GLN A 68 -6.91 4.42 -27.27
CA GLN A 68 -7.38 5.58 -28.02
C GLN A 68 -6.24 6.54 -28.37
N ARG A 69 -5.37 6.87 -27.41
CA ARG A 69 -4.17 7.70 -27.66
C ARG A 69 -3.26 7.04 -28.70
N ALA A 70 -2.99 5.74 -28.57
CA ALA A 70 -2.17 5.00 -29.53
C ALA A 70 -2.79 4.99 -30.94
N THR A 71 -4.11 4.86 -31.07
CA THR A 71 -4.79 4.91 -32.37
C THR A 71 -4.69 6.29 -33.00
N VAL A 72 -4.89 7.37 -32.23
CA VAL A 72 -4.70 8.74 -32.73
C VAL A 72 -3.26 8.95 -33.22
N LEU A 73 -2.26 8.53 -32.44
CA LEU A 73 -0.85 8.70 -32.80
C LEU A 73 -0.41 7.87 -34.02
N ASN A 74 -1.01 6.71 -34.24
CA ASN A 74 -0.71 5.83 -35.37
C ASN A 74 -1.61 6.07 -36.59
N SER A 75 -2.55 7.02 -36.53
CA SER A 75 -3.44 7.34 -37.65
C SER A 75 -2.76 8.27 -38.65
N SER A 76 -2.90 7.96 -39.95
CA SER A 76 -2.43 8.87 -41.00
C SER A 76 -3.31 10.12 -41.09
N MET A 77 -2.72 11.26 -41.52
CA MET A 77 -3.47 12.51 -41.78
C MET A 77 -4.70 12.30 -42.69
N ARG A 78 -4.61 11.37 -43.67
CA ARG A 78 -5.72 11.04 -44.57
C ARG A 78 -6.88 10.34 -43.86
N GLN A 79 -6.62 9.56 -42.81
CA GLN A 79 -7.65 8.88 -42.00
C GLN A 79 -8.33 9.84 -41.01
N MET A 80 -7.59 10.81 -40.45
CA MET A 80 -8.16 11.84 -39.58
C MET A 80 -9.12 12.78 -40.34
N VAL A 81 -8.76 13.16 -41.58
CA VAL A 81 -9.58 14.06 -42.43
C VAL A 81 -10.85 13.38 -42.95
N ARG A 82 -10.89 12.04 -43.04
CA ARG A 82 -12.07 11.27 -43.47
C ARG A 82 -13.14 11.10 -42.38
N GLY A 83 -12.99 11.73 -41.22
CA GLY A 83 -13.99 11.68 -40.15
C GLY A 83 -14.04 10.35 -39.38
N ASN A 84 -13.05 9.47 -39.56
CA ASN A 84 -12.89 8.34 -38.64
C ASN A 84 -12.53 8.92 -37.27
N SER A 85 -13.40 8.75 -36.29
CA SER A 85 -13.42 9.44 -34.99
C SER A 85 -12.24 9.13 -34.06
N GLY A 86 -11.10 8.64 -34.58
CA GLY A 86 -9.96 8.17 -33.77
C GLY A 86 -10.30 6.95 -32.90
N VAL A 87 -11.47 6.36 -33.12
CA VAL A 87 -11.99 5.22 -32.38
C VAL A 87 -11.45 3.92 -33.00
N PRO A 88 -10.83 3.02 -32.22
CA PRO A 88 -10.30 1.76 -32.73
C PRO A 88 -11.41 0.84 -33.27
N GLU A 89 -11.09 0.01 -34.27
CA GLU A 89 -12.03 -1.03 -34.73
C GLU A 89 -12.40 -1.97 -33.58
N GLY A 90 -13.70 -2.28 -33.45
CA GLY A 90 -14.21 -3.13 -32.37
C GLY A 90 -14.38 -2.43 -31.02
N HIS A 91 -14.29 -1.09 -30.95
CA HIS A 91 -14.60 -0.33 -29.74
C HIS A 91 -16.00 -0.69 -29.21
N GLY A 92 -16.09 -1.01 -27.92
CA GLY A 92 -17.31 -1.53 -27.28
C GLY A 92 -17.54 -3.04 -27.42
N SER A 93 -16.68 -3.78 -28.12
CA SER A 93 -16.71 -5.25 -28.11
C SER A 93 -16.01 -5.83 -26.89
N LYS A 94 -16.44 -7.03 -26.46
CA LYS A 94 -15.80 -7.76 -25.34
C LYS A 94 -14.32 -8.07 -25.60
N HIS A 95 -13.95 -8.35 -26.84
CA HIS A 95 -12.56 -8.62 -27.23
C HIS A 95 -11.69 -7.36 -27.14
N TYR A 96 -12.24 -6.21 -27.50
CA TYR A 96 -11.55 -4.92 -27.33
C TYR A 96 -11.35 -4.61 -25.84
N ASP A 97 -12.35 -4.88 -24.99
CA ASP A 97 -12.23 -4.71 -23.55
C ASP A 97 -11.14 -5.61 -22.92
N SER A 98 -10.91 -6.81 -23.45
CA SER A 98 -9.78 -7.66 -23.03
C SER A 98 -8.42 -7.06 -23.38
N ALA A 99 -8.27 -6.44 -24.55
CA ALA A 99 -7.05 -5.71 -24.91
C ALA A 99 -6.84 -4.47 -24.02
N CYS A 100 -7.92 -3.73 -23.73
CA CYS A 100 -7.88 -2.63 -22.77
C CYS A 100 -7.52 -3.12 -21.36
N ALA A 101 -8.06 -4.24 -20.90
CA ALA A 101 -7.70 -4.81 -19.62
C ALA A 101 -6.20 -5.11 -19.54
N ALA A 102 -5.65 -5.81 -20.55
CA ALA A 102 -4.22 -6.13 -20.59
C ALA A 102 -3.35 -4.86 -20.51
N ALA A 103 -3.67 -3.85 -21.32
CA ALA A 103 -2.93 -2.59 -21.34
C ALA A 103 -3.04 -1.81 -20.02
N GLY A 104 -4.26 -1.66 -19.49
CA GLY A 104 -4.50 -0.86 -18.30
C GLY A 104 -4.12 -1.56 -17.00
N GLN A 105 -4.10 -2.89 -16.96
CA GLN A 105 -3.73 -3.65 -15.76
C GLN A 105 -2.26 -3.42 -15.38
N LEU A 106 -1.35 -3.31 -16.36
CA LEU A 106 0.05 -2.94 -16.11
C LEU A 106 0.14 -1.58 -15.41
N ASN A 107 -0.55 -0.57 -15.95
CA ASN A 107 -0.53 0.79 -15.40
C ASN A 107 -1.13 0.83 -13.99
N LEU A 108 -2.23 0.11 -13.76
CA LEU A 108 -2.87 0.06 -12.45
C LEU A 108 -1.97 -0.58 -11.39
N MET A 109 -1.28 -1.68 -11.74
CA MET A 109 -0.37 -2.34 -10.78
C MET A 109 0.88 -1.52 -10.52
N SER A 110 1.45 -0.87 -11.55
CA SER A 110 2.60 0.03 -11.39
C SER A 110 2.28 1.18 -10.42
N LEU A 111 1.06 1.73 -10.53
CA LEU A 111 0.57 2.76 -9.61
C LEU A 111 0.47 2.25 -8.17
N TYR A 112 -0.18 1.11 -7.95
CA TYR A 112 -0.29 0.55 -6.61
C TYR A 112 1.08 0.19 -6.02
N GLU A 113 1.97 -0.43 -6.80
CA GLU A 113 3.33 -0.75 -6.36
C GLU A 113 4.07 0.51 -5.91
N THR A 114 4.00 1.58 -6.70
CA THR A 114 4.65 2.86 -6.37
C THR A 114 4.12 3.42 -5.05
N LEU A 115 2.80 3.43 -4.86
CA LEU A 115 2.16 3.99 -3.67
C LEU A 115 2.42 3.14 -2.42
N PHE A 116 2.31 1.81 -2.51
CA PHE A 116 2.60 0.93 -1.37
C PHE A 116 4.09 0.98 -0.99
N ARG A 117 4.99 1.04 -1.99
CA ARG A 117 6.43 1.14 -1.75
C ARG A 117 6.82 2.43 -1.04
N GLN A 118 6.14 3.55 -1.32
CA GLN A 118 6.33 4.81 -0.58
C GLN A 118 5.95 4.70 0.91
N LEU A 119 5.14 3.71 1.27
CA LEU A 119 4.69 3.44 2.64
C LEU A 119 5.37 2.22 3.27
N ASP A 120 6.52 1.80 2.73
CA ASP A 120 7.30 0.64 3.19
C ASP A 120 6.51 -0.69 3.19
N ILE A 121 5.50 -0.81 2.33
CA ILE A 121 4.70 -2.02 2.16
C ILE A 121 4.94 -2.59 0.78
N SER A 122 5.16 -3.91 0.72
CA SER A 122 5.19 -4.63 -0.55
C SER A 122 3.78 -5.03 -0.96
N ALA A 123 3.44 -4.81 -2.22
CA ALA A 123 2.22 -5.30 -2.82
C ALA A 123 2.52 -6.37 -3.88
N SER A 124 1.59 -7.28 -4.10
CA SER A 124 1.72 -8.33 -5.12
C SER A 124 0.46 -8.40 -5.96
N GLN A 125 0.62 -8.57 -7.27
CA GLN A 125 -0.49 -8.78 -8.18
C GLN A 125 -1.00 -10.23 -8.12
N LEU A 126 -2.32 -10.40 -8.11
CA LEU A 126 -2.99 -11.67 -8.36
C LEU A 126 -4.12 -11.48 -9.38
N LEU A 127 -4.03 -12.20 -10.50
CA LEU A 127 -5.05 -12.21 -11.55
C LEU A 127 -5.80 -13.54 -11.52
N LEU A 128 -7.13 -13.49 -11.40
CA LEU A 128 -7.97 -14.68 -11.29
C LEU A 128 -9.13 -14.63 -12.27
N THR A 129 -9.62 -15.81 -12.64
CA THR A 129 -10.89 -16.03 -13.30
C THR A 129 -11.78 -16.89 -12.42
N ALA A 130 -13.07 -17.00 -12.73
CA ALA A 130 -13.98 -17.91 -12.02
C ALA A 130 -13.44 -19.35 -12.00
N ALA A 131 -12.87 -19.80 -13.12
CA ALA A 131 -12.32 -21.15 -13.30
C ALA A 131 -11.12 -21.46 -12.39
N ASP A 132 -10.49 -20.45 -11.78
CA ASP A 132 -9.38 -20.64 -10.84
C ASP A 132 -9.86 -21.02 -9.43
N LEU A 133 -11.17 -20.89 -9.15
CA LEU A 133 -11.77 -21.17 -7.84
C LEU A 133 -12.77 -22.34 -7.89
N GLU A 134 -13.06 -22.85 -9.08
CA GLU A 134 -14.00 -23.97 -9.31
C GLU A 134 -13.46 -25.30 -8.79
N THR A 135 -12.20 -25.65 -9.10
CA THR A 135 -11.63 -26.94 -8.69
C THR A 135 -10.95 -26.84 -7.32
N PRO A 136 -11.03 -27.89 -6.48
CA PRO A 136 -10.36 -27.89 -5.17
C PRO A 136 -8.85 -27.64 -5.24
N GLU A 137 -8.18 -28.18 -6.25
CA GLU A 137 -6.74 -28.04 -6.45
C GLU A 137 -6.34 -26.59 -6.76
N ARG A 138 -7.02 -25.94 -7.72
CA ARG A 138 -6.72 -24.54 -8.08
C ARG A 138 -7.03 -23.59 -6.93
N ARG A 139 -8.14 -23.82 -6.25
CA ARG A 139 -8.52 -23.09 -5.03
C ARG A 139 -7.48 -23.23 -3.93
N GLN A 140 -6.98 -24.45 -3.68
CA GLN A 140 -5.92 -24.69 -2.69
C GLN A 140 -4.62 -23.95 -3.08
N ASN A 141 -4.29 -23.89 -4.37
CA ASN A 141 -3.14 -23.13 -4.84
C ASN A 141 -3.31 -21.62 -4.61
N VAL A 142 -4.48 -21.06 -4.92
CA VAL A 142 -4.80 -19.65 -4.62
C VAL A 142 -4.69 -19.36 -3.12
N GLN A 143 -5.28 -20.24 -2.29
CA GLN A 143 -5.19 -20.13 -0.83
C GLN A 143 -3.74 -20.16 -0.34
N TYR A 144 -2.94 -21.09 -0.84
CA TYR A 144 -1.52 -21.21 -0.48
C TYR A 144 -0.73 -19.94 -0.83
N ALA A 145 -0.87 -19.47 -2.07
CA ALA A 145 -0.18 -18.28 -2.54
C ALA A 145 -0.55 -17.05 -1.70
N VAL A 146 -1.85 -16.79 -1.52
CA VAL A 146 -2.32 -15.62 -0.77
C VAL A 146 -1.93 -15.71 0.71
N ASN A 147 -2.07 -16.87 1.35
CA ASN A 147 -1.68 -17.01 2.75
C ASN A 147 -0.17 -16.80 2.95
N THR A 148 0.66 -17.28 2.02
CA THR A 148 2.12 -17.07 2.06
C THR A 148 2.46 -15.59 1.96
N LEU A 149 1.85 -14.86 1.02
CA LEU A 149 2.03 -13.41 0.87
C LEU A 149 1.64 -12.66 2.14
N LEU A 150 0.46 -12.96 2.69
CA LEU A 150 -0.04 -12.32 3.91
C LEU A 150 0.81 -12.61 5.16
N GLN A 151 1.42 -13.80 5.25
CA GLN A 151 2.34 -14.14 6.34
C GLN A 151 3.63 -13.32 6.30
N LEU A 152 4.05 -12.90 5.09
CA LEU A 152 5.22 -12.04 4.88
C LEU A 152 4.88 -10.54 4.97
N GLY A 153 3.63 -10.17 5.26
CA GLY A 153 3.18 -8.78 5.30
C GLY A 153 3.02 -8.13 3.93
N ILE A 154 2.98 -8.93 2.85
CA ILE A 154 2.74 -8.45 1.49
C ILE A 154 1.24 -8.31 1.28
N VAL A 155 0.80 -7.18 0.70
CA VAL A 155 -0.62 -6.91 0.38
C VAL A 155 -0.96 -7.48 -1.00
N PRO A 156 -1.82 -8.52 -1.08
CA PRO A 156 -2.29 -9.04 -2.36
C PRO A 156 -3.30 -8.09 -2.98
N ILE A 157 -3.07 -7.69 -4.23
CA ILE A 157 -3.98 -6.92 -5.06
C ILE A 157 -4.57 -7.85 -6.10
N VAL A 158 -5.83 -8.22 -5.88
CA VAL A 158 -6.59 -9.15 -6.71
C VAL A 158 -7.39 -8.36 -7.73
N ASN A 159 -7.37 -8.81 -8.98
CA ASN A 159 -8.28 -8.34 -10.03
C ASN A 159 -8.70 -9.52 -10.92
N GLU A 160 -9.81 -9.37 -11.63
CA GLU A 160 -10.19 -10.33 -12.65
C GLU A 160 -9.19 -10.30 -13.82
N ASN A 161 -8.86 -11.47 -14.37
CA ASN A 161 -8.04 -11.59 -15.56
C ASN A 161 -8.87 -11.36 -16.83
N ASP A 162 -9.39 -10.15 -16.96
CA ASP A 162 -10.24 -9.68 -18.07
C ASP A 162 -9.60 -9.86 -19.46
N ALA A 163 -8.26 -9.93 -19.51
CA ALA A 163 -7.50 -10.13 -20.74
C ALA A 163 -7.72 -11.52 -21.35
N VAL A 164 -8.02 -12.53 -20.53
CA VAL A 164 -8.19 -13.93 -20.97
C VAL A 164 -9.56 -14.50 -20.66
N SER A 165 -10.35 -13.87 -19.77
CA SER A 165 -11.73 -14.29 -19.48
C SER A 165 -12.72 -13.95 -20.61
N ALA A 166 -12.27 -13.18 -21.62
CA ALA A 166 -13.05 -12.71 -22.78
C ALA A 166 -14.37 -12.00 -22.39
N ASN A 167 -14.50 -11.54 -21.14
CA ASN A 167 -15.75 -11.08 -20.55
C ASN A 167 -16.93 -12.02 -20.88
N GLN A 168 -16.69 -13.34 -21.02
CA GLN A 168 -17.68 -14.23 -21.65
C GLN A 168 -18.99 -14.22 -20.88
N GLY A 169 -18.95 -14.04 -19.56
CA GLY A 169 -20.12 -13.82 -18.72
C GLY A 169 -21.07 -15.02 -18.70
N TYR A 170 -21.55 -15.36 -17.52
CA TYR A 170 -22.72 -16.22 -17.32
C TYR A 170 -22.48 -17.71 -17.63
N LEU A 171 -21.62 -18.34 -16.82
CA LEU A 171 -21.96 -19.71 -16.42
C LEU A 171 -23.29 -19.65 -15.63
N PRO A 172 -24.22 -20.60 -15.82
CA PRO A 172 -25.54 -20.61 -15.16
C PRO A 172 -25.49 -20.58 -13.62
N SER A 173 -24.31 -20.81 -13.04
CA SER A 173 -24.00 -20.81 -11.61
C SER A 173 -23.70 -19.42 -11.01
N GLY A 174 -23.65 -18.33 -11.79
CA GLY A 174 -24.05 -16.98 -11.33
C GLY A 174 -23.25 -16.27 -10.21
N VAL A 175 -22.02 -16.67 -9.86
CA VAL A 175 -21.25 -16.02 -8.77
C VAL A 175 -20.19 -15.01 -9.26
N PHE A 176 -19.81 -15.05 -10.54
CA PHE A 176 -18.82 -14.16 -11.14
C PHE A 176 -19.47 -13.25 -12.19
N SER A 177 -19.95 -12.07 -11.76
CA SER A 177 -20.52 -11.05 -12.65
C SER A 177 -19.76 -9.72 -12.60
N ASP A 178 -19.08 -9.43 -11.49
CA ASP A 178 -18.29 -8.23 -11.24
C ASP A 178 -17.24 -8.47 -10.13
N ASN A 179 -16.40 -7.47 -9.85
CA ASN A 179 -15.42 -7.54 -8.77
C ASN A 179 -16.04 -7.58 -7.37
N ASP A 180 -17.34 -7.30 -7.22
CA ASP A 180 -18.05 -7.50 -5.95
C ASP A 180 -18.24 -9.00 -5.67
N GLY A 181 -18.67 -9.77 -6.68
CA GLY A 181 -18.73 -11.23 -6.62
C GLY A 181 -17.35 -11.88 -6.40
N LEU A 182 -16.32 -11.42 -7.11
CA LEU A 182 -14.94 -11.86 -6.87
C LEU A 182 -14.50 -11.57 -5.43
N ALA A 183 -14.78 -10.38 -4.91
CA ALA A 183 -14.42 -10.03 -3.53
C ALA A 183 -15.14 -10.89 -2.49
N ALA A 184 -16.42 -11.21 -2.72
CA ALA A 184 -17.18 -12.12 -1.88
C ALA A 184 -16.59 -13.54 -1.88
N ILE A 185 -16.26 -14.08 -3.05
CA ILE A 185 -15.63 -15.40 -3.17
C ILE A 185 -14.26 -15.39 -2.48
N ILE A 186 -13.42 -14.38 -2.73
CA ILE A 186 -12.10 -14.26 -2.12
C ILE A 186 -12.19 -14.17 -0.59
N ALA A 187 -13.14 -13.38 -0.07
CA ALA A 187 -13.40 -13.29 1.36
C ALA A 187 -13.76 -14.66 1.96
N ARG A 188 -14.62 -15.43 1.29
CA ARG A 188 -14.96 -16.79 1.69
C ARG A 188 -13.76 -17.73 1.64
N GLU A 189 -13.12 -17.86 0.48
CA GLU A 189 -12.05 -18.83 0.26
C GLU A 189 -10.83 -18.60 1.15
N LEU A 190 -10.61 -17.36 1.57
CA LEU A 190 -9.50 -16.98 2.44
C LEU A 190 -9.93 -16.80 3.90
N ASN A 191 -11.16 -17.15 4.27
CA ASN A 191 -11.70 -17.00 5.62
C ASN A 191 -11.51 -15.58 6.17
N ALA A 192 -11.74 -14.56 5.33
CA ALA A 192 -11.74 -13.18 5.78
C ALA A 192 -12.93 -12.92 6.72
N GLN A 193 -12.67 -12.23 7.83
CA GLN A 193 -13.71 -11.94 8.81
C GLN A 193 -14.55 -10.72 8.41
N LEU A 194 -13.98 -9.84 7.57
CA LEU A 194 -14.62 -8.62 7.11
C LEU A 194 -14.40 -8.42 5.61
N LEU A 195 -15.46 -8.10 4.90
CA LEU A 195 -15.42 -7.57 3.54
C LEU A 195 -15.92 -6.12 3.55
N VAL A 196 -15.10 -5.18 3.09
CA VAL A 196 -15.47 -3.77 2.95
C VAL A 196 -15.66 -3.47 1.46
N LEU A 197 -16.88 -3.13 1.07
CA LEU A 197 -17.25 -2.75 -0.29
C LEU A 197 -17.29 -1.21 -0.39
N LEU A 198 -16.26 -0.62 -0.99
CA LEU A 198 -16.23 0.81 -1.27
C LEU A 198 -17.10 1.13 -2.49
N THR A 199 -18.01 2.08 -2.32
CA THR A 199 -18.97 2.52 -3.35
C THR A 199 -19.03 4.05 -3.43
N ASP A 200 -19.85 4.56 -4.35
CA ASP A 200 -20.14 5.98 -4.58
C ASP A 200 -21.28 6.55 -3.72
N VAL A 201 -21.80 5.77 -2.78
CA VAL A 201 -22.92 6.14 -1.89
C VAL A 201 -22.59 5.79 -0.44
N ASP A 202 -23.24 6.46 0.52
CA ASP A 202 -22.92 6.34 1.94
C ASP A 202 -23.23 4.97 2.55
N GLY A 203 -24.18 4.24 1.97
CA GLY A 203 -24.61 2.91 2.40
C GLY A 203 -25.89 2.51 1.68
N VAL A 204 -26.59 1.53 2.23
CA VAL A 204 -27.95 1.18 1.82
C VAL A 204 -28.92 2.11 2.53
N TYR A 205 -29.82 2.73 1.78
CA TYR A 205 -30.89 3.55 2.32
C TYR A 205 -32.18 2.73 2.44
N ASP A 206 -33.03 3.08 3.41
CA ASP A 206 -34.35 2.48 3.59
C ASP A 206 -35.30 2.76 2.42
N LYS A 207 -35.10 3.90 1.75
CA LYS A 207 -35.79 4.32 0.53
C LYS A 207 -34.83 5.09 -0.39
N PRO A 208 -35.22 5.42 -1.63
CA PRO A 208 -34.38 6.21 -2.54
C PRO A 208 -33.86 7.52 -1.90
N PRO A 209 -32.56 7.84 -2.02
CA PRO A 209 -31.91 8.95 -1.29
C PRO A 209 -32.34 10.34 -1.75
N ASP A 210 -33.07 10.45 -2.86
CA ASP A 210 -33.72 11.67 -3.35
C ASP A 210 -34.99 12.03 -2.57
N GLN A 211 -35.50 11.12 -1.72
CA GLN A 211 -36.63 11.38 -0.83
C GLN A 211 -36.17 12.03 0.49
N ALA A 212 -36.92 13.05 0.95
CA ALA A 212 -36.51 13.93 2.04
C ALA A 212 -36.32 13.26 3.42
N ASP A 213 -36.85 12.05 3.61
CA ASP A 213 -36.78 11.30 4.86
C ASP A 213 -36.02 9.96 4.71
N ALA A 214 -35.25 9.80 3.64
CA ALA A 214 -34.37 8.65 3.43
C ALA A 214 -33.27 8.59 4.49
N ARG A 215 -33.06 7.41 5.07
CA ARG A 215 -32.07 7.17 6.12
C ARG A 215 -31.18 6.00 5.75
N ILE A 216 -29.90 6.11 6.09
CA ILE A 216 -28.95 5.00 5.95
C ILE A 216 -29.32 3.91 6.97
N ILE A 217 -29.43 2.69 6.48
CA ILE A 217 -29.56 1.49 7.28
C ILE A 217 -28.19 1.20 7.88
N SER A 218 -28.05 1.31 9.21
CA SER A 218 -26.76 1.10 9.87
C SER A 218 -26.35 -0.38 9.95
N THR A 219 -27.33 -1.27 10.14
CA THR A 219 -27.16 -2.72 10.18
C THR A 219 -28.28 -3.37 9.37
N PHE A 220 -27.90 -4.23 8.42
CA PHE A 220 -28.78 -4.94 7.51
C PHE A 220 -28.82 -6.42 7.89
N HIS A 221 -30.01 -6.89 8.24
CA HIS A 221 -30.34 -8.28 8.48
C HIS A 221 -31.07 -8.88 7.27
N PRO A 222 -31.13 -10.21 7.11
CA PRO A 222 -31.82 -10.85 5.97
C PRO A 222 -33.29 -10.46 5.80
N ASP A 223 -33.96 -10.06 6.88
CA ASP A 223 -35.36 -9.60 6.92
C ASP A 223 -35.52 -8.07 6.81
N THR A 224 -34.42 -7.33 6.68
CA THR A 224 -34.44 -5.86 6.59
C THR A 224 -35.11 -5.43 5.28
N LYS A 225 -36.15 -4.61 5.41
CA LYS A 225 -36.87 -4.04 4.27
C LYS A 225 -36.17 -2.78 3.78
N TYR A 226 -36.04 -2.64 2.47
CA TYR A 226 -35.55 -1.44 1.81
C TYR A 226 -36.21 -1.30 0.43
N GLU A 227 -36.31 -0.08 -0.07
CA GLU A 227 -36.79 0.21 -1.41
C GLU A 227 -35.62 0.60 -2.32
N ALA A 228 -35.41 -0.19 -3.38
CA ALA A 228 -34.32 0.06 -4.32
C ALA A 228 -34.70 1.17 -5.32
N GLY A 229 -33.87 2.23 -5.38
CA GLY A 229 -34.00 3.27 -6.41
C GLY A 229 -33.62 2.80 -7.83
N PRO A 230 -33.85 3.65 -8.85
CA PRO A 230 -33.50 3.35 -10.24
C PRO A 230 -32.00 3.09 -10.44
N LYS A 231 -31.64 2.27 -11.45
CA LYS A 231 -30.24 1.93 -11.77
C LYS A 231 -29.45 3.19 -12.15
N SER A 232 -28.27 3.40 -11.56
CA SER A 232 -27.35 4.47 -11.98
C SER A 232 -26.66 4.14 -13.30
N SER A 233 -26.35 5.17 -14.09
CA SER A 233 -25.84 5.06 -15.47
C SER A 233 -24.35 4.78 -15.60
N VAL A 234 -23.57 4.88 -14.52
CA VAL A 234 -22.09 4.97 -14.56
C VAL A 234 -21.38 3.73 -13.99
N GLY A 235 -22.12 2.71 -13.52
CA GLY A 235 -21.58 1.47 -12.95
C GLY A 235 -22.20 0.20 -13.55
N ARG A 236 -21.44 -0.90 -13.57
CA ARG A 236 -21.92 -2.21 -14.08
C ARG A 236 -22.96 -2.87 -13.16
N GLY A 237 -23.05 -2.48 -11.88
CA GLY A 237 -23.96 -3.04 -10.87
C GLY A 237 -24.58 -1.97 -9.97
N GLY A 238 -25.92 -1.88 -9.99
CA GLY A 238 -26.70 -0.94 -9.15
C GLY A 238 -26.75 -1.36 -7.67
N MET A 239 -27.44 -0.58 -6.83
CA MET A 239 -27.56 -0.85 -5.39
C MET A 239 -28.12 -2.25 -5.10
N VAL A 240 -29.11 -2.71 -5.87
CA VAL A 240 -29.68 -4.06 -5.75
C VAL A 240 -28.61 -5.15 -5.87
N ALA A 241 -27.70 -5.02 -6.84
CA ALA A 241 -26.63 -6.01 -7.04
C ALA A 241 -25.63 -5.98 -5.88
N LYS A 242 -25.33 -4.80 -5.32
CA LYS A 242 -24.42 -4.70 -4.16
C LYS A 242 -25.02 -5.30 -2.89
N VAL A 243 -26.32 -5.07 -2.66
CA VAL A 243 -27.07 -5.69 -1.55
C VAL A 243 -27.09 -7.20 -1.72
N ASP A 244 -27.45 -7.71 -2.90
CA ASP A 244 -27.48 -9.14 -3.22
C ASP A 244 -26.10 -9.80 -3.03
N SER A 245 -25.03 -9.18 -3.54
CA SER A 245 -23.66 -9.66 -3.35
C SER A 245 -23.25 -9.66 -1.87
N ALA A 246 -23.62 -8.63 -1.10
CA ALA A 246 -23.33 -8.57 0.34
C ALA A 246 -24.08 -9.65 1.13
N GLN A 247 -25.37 -9.86 0.83
CA GLN A 247 -26.17 -10.93 1.44
C GLN A 247 -25.59 -12.31 1.11
N LYS A 248 -25.31 -12.58 -0.17
CA LYS A 248 -24.69 -13.84 -0.62
C LYS A 248 -23.34 -14.09 0.04
N ALA A 249 -22.52 -13.06 0.23
CA ALA A 249 -21.24 -13.19 0.93
C ALA A 249 -21.44 -13.61 2.39
N VAL A 250 -22.40 -13.01 3.08
CA VAL A 250 -22.76 -13.36 4.46
C VAL A 250 -23.33 -14.78 4.55
N GLU A 251 -24.25 -15.15 3.66
CA GLU A 251 -24.82 -16.50 3.57
C GLU A 251 -23.75 -17.56 3.27
N ALA A 252 -22.74 -17.19 2.48
CA ALA A 252 -21.61 -18.05 2.16
C ALA A 252 -20.55 -18.13 3.28
N GLY A 253 -20.76 -17.47 4.42
CA GLY A 253 -19.96 -17.61 5.64
C GLY A 253 -19.05 -16.43 5.99
N VAL A 254 -19.07 -15.33 5.23
CA VAL A 254 -18.36 -14.10 5.60
C VAL A 254 -19.06 -13.47 6.80
N GLN A 255 -18.33 -13.25 7.89
CA GLN A 255 -18.92 -12.87 9.18
C GLN A 255 -19.51 -11.46 9.20
N GLY A 256 -18.92 -10.54 8.44
CA GLY A 256 -19.46 -9.19 8.26
C GLY A 256 -19.09 -8.61 6.90
N VAL A 257 -20.06 -7.93 6.27
CA VAL A 257 -19.83 -7.16 5.05
C VAL A 257 -20.25 -5.71 5.31
N VAL A 258 -19.45 -4.74 4.92
CA VAL A 258 -19.78 -3.32 5.08
C VAL A 258 -19.79 -2.63 3.73
N ILE A 259 -20.92 -2.02 3.37
CA ILE A 259 -21.02 -1.10 2.22
C ILE A 259 -20.84 0.32 2.74
N VAL A 260 -19.87 1.06 2.18
CA VAL A 260 -19.52 2.42 2.63
C VAL A 260 -19.03 3.29 1.47
N ASN A 261 -19.18 4.61 1.58
CA ASN A 261 -18.69 5.56 0.58
C ASN A 261 -17.17 5.58 0.54
N GLY A 262 -16.60 5.25 -0.61
CA GLY A 262 -15.16 5.28 -0.85
C GLY A 262 -14.59 6.67 -1.15
N SER A 263 -15.42 7.70 -1.16
CA SER A 263 -14.96 9.10 -1.26
C SER A 263 -14.49 9.66 0.08
N ASP A 264 -14.88 9.04 1.20
CA ASP A 264 -14.34 9.39 2.52
C ASP A 264 -12.90 8.84 2.64
N PRO A 265 -11.88 9.71 2.84
CA PRO A 265 -10.47 9.33 2.93
C PRO A 265 -10.12 8.52 4.19
N SER A 266 -11.09 8.27 5.06
CA SER A 266 -10.97 7.50 6.30
C SER A 266 -12.00 6.37 6.42
N ALA A 267 -12.76 6.07 5.36
CA ALA A 267 -13.84 5.08 5.39
C ALA A 267 -13.38 3.70 5.90
N VAL A 268 -12.31 3.15 5.33
CA VAL A 268 -11.80 1.80 5.64
C VAL A 268 -11.32 1.74 7.10
N THR A 269 -10.54 2.73 7.54
CA THR A 269 -10.00 2.75 8.92
C THR A 269 -11.10 2.97 9.95
N ARG A 270 -12.06 3.87 9.69
CA ARG A 270 -13.23 4.10 10.55
C ARG A 270 -14.13 2.87 10.66
N VAL A 271 -14.41 2.19 9.54
CA VAL A 271 -15.11 0.89 9.56
C VAL A 271 -14.34 -0.10 10.44
N CYS A 272 -13.03 -0.23 10.24
CA CYS A 272 -12.19 -1.16 11.01
C CYS A 272 -11.98 -0.77 12.48
N ARG A 273 -12.35 0.45 12.89
CA ARG A 273 -12.44 0.89 14.30
C ARG A 273 -13.80 0.59 14.93
N GLY A 274 -14.75 0.05 14.16
CA GLY A 274 -16.11 -0.22 14.61
C GLY A 274 -17.01 1.02 14.62
N GLU A 275 -16.64 2.09 13.92
CA GLU A 275 -17.52 3.26 13.79
C GLU A 275 -18.78 2.91 12.97
N GLN A 276 -19.89 3.55 13.30
CA GLN A 276 -21.18 3.32 12.66
C GLN A 276 -21.31 4.14 11.37
N ILE A 277 -20.45 3.85 10.39
CA ILE A 277 -20.54 4.38 9.04
C ILE A 277 -20.96 3.30 8.04
N GLY A 278 -21.71 3.74 7.02
CA GLY A 278 -22.34 2.87 6.05
C GLY A 278 -23.21 1.77 6.65
N THR A 279 -23.39 0.69 5.89
CA THR A 279 -24.31 -0.40 6.23
C THR A 279 -23.55 -1.68 6.50
N LEU A 280 -23.72 -2.23 7.70
CA LEU A 280 -23.14 -3.50 8.12
C LEU A 280 -24.14 -4.65 7.88
N PHE A 281 -23.79 -5.61 7.05
CA PHE A 281 -24.57 -6.81 6.81
C PHE A 281 -24.14 -7.93 7.77
N VAL A 282 -25.12 -8.60 8.36
CA VAL A 282 -24.94 -9.72 9.30
C VAL A 282 -25.88 -10.87 8.97
N GLY A 283 -25.46 -12.10 9.25
CA GLY A 283 -26.26 -13.29 8.99
C GLY A 283 -27.38 -13.49 10.01
N SER A 284 -28.30 -14.42 9.75
CA SER A 284 -29.45 -14.72 10.62
C SER A 284 -29.06 -15.17 12.04
N GLY A 285 -27.84 -15.68 12.23
CA GLY A 285 -27.30 -16.06 13.54
C GLY A 285 -26.64 -14.92 14.32
N GLY A 286 -26.64 -13.69 13.77
CA GLY A 286 -25.81 -12.58 14.26
C GLY A 286 -24.32 -12.80 14.01
N MET A 287 -23.48 -11.84 14.40
CA MET A 287 -22.03 -12.05 14.43
C MET A 287 -21.67 -12.82 15.70
N HIS A 288 -21.03 -13.99 15.53
CA HIS A 288 -20.60 -14.79 16.67
C HIS A 288 -19.42 -14.11 17.36
N VAL A 289 -19.62 -13.58 18.58
CA VAL A 289 -18.58 -12.89 19.38
C VAL A 289 -17.61 -13.89 20.03
N SER A 290 -17.39 -15.03 19.41
CA SER A 290 -16.21 -15.84 19.73
C SER A 290 -15.06 -15.17 19.00
N PRO A 291 -13.95 -14.77 19.67
CA PRO A 291 -12.78 -14.31 18.95
C PRO A 291 -12.47 -15.35 17.88
N PRO A 292 -12.30 -14.94 16.60
CA PRO A 292 -12.02 -15.90 15.55
C PRO A 292 -10.86 -16.75 16.03
N ASN A 293 -10.99 -18.09 15.94
CA ASN A 293 -9.90 -19.02 16.24
C ASN A 293 -8.64 -18.36 15.72
N SER A 294 -7.77 -17.93 16.65
CA SER A 294 -6.57 -17.19 16.28
C SER A 294 -5.96 -17.99 15.16
N ILE A 295 -5.74 -17.38 13.99
CA ILE A 295 -4.96 -18.03 12.95
C ILE A 295 -3.61 -18.26 13.61
N ALA A 296 -3.46 -19.44 14.21
CA ALA A 296 -2.29 -19.90 14.94
C ALA A 296 -1.29 -20.36 13.88
N GLY A 297 -0.99 -19.45 12.98
CA GLY A 297 0.12 -19.46 12.08
C GLY A 297 0.73 -18.10 12.29
N SER A 298 1.77 -18.07 13.12
CA SER A 298 2.76 -17.00 13.23
C SER A 298 2.15 -15.60 13.08
N ARG A 299 1.93 -14.89 14.20
CA ARG A 299 1.90 -13.42 14.15
C ARG A 299 3.00 -13.01 13.15
N PRO A 300 2.72 -12.27 12.08
CA PRO A 300 3.79 -11.56 11.44
C PRO A 300 4.39 -10.76 12.58
N ASN A 301 5.65 -10.99 12.89
CA ASN A 301 6.39 -10.02 13.67
C ASN A 301 6.06 -8.70 12.99
N SER A 302 5.34 -7.79 13.67
CA SER A 302 5.43 -6.37 13.37
C SER A 302 6.91 -6.14 13.09
N PRO A 303 7.35 -5.54 11.97
CA PRO A 303 8.77 -5.58 11.59
C PRO A 303 9.59 -5.28 12.83
N ALA A 304 10.30 -6.31 13.33
CA ALA A 304 10.44 -6.66 14.75
C ALA A 304 10.27 -5.52 15.79
N ARG A 305 9.07 -5.33 16.36
CA ARG A 305 8.92 -4.64 17.67
C ARG A 305 9.23 -5.65 18.79
N ILE A 306 10.51 -5.80 19.14
CA ILE A 306 10.89 -6.44 20.40
C ILE A 306 10.74 -5.39 21.51
N SER A 307 9.55 -5.33 22.11
CA SER A 307 9.40 -4.72 23.43
C SER A 307 9.64 -5.78 24.49
N LEU A 308 10.77 -5.70 25.19
CA LEU A 308 10.99 -6.36 26.48
C LEU A 308 10.97 -5.26 27.57
N ASN A 309 9.78 -4.88 28.02
CA ASN A 309 9.58 -4.33 29.38
C ASN A 309 9.20 -5.54 30.26
N GLY A 310 9.69 -5.77 31.47
CA GLY A 310 10.69 -5.17 32.35
C GLY A 310 10.87 -6.22 33.47
N GLY A 311 12.07 -6.40 34.03
CA GLY A 311 12.43 -5.67 35.24
C GLY A 311 12.00 -6.43 36.51
N GLY A 312 12.87 -7.30 37.00
CA GLY A 312 12.92 -7.75 38.39
C GLY A 312 14.32 -7.46 38.92
N SER A 313 14.41 -6.51 39.84
CA SER A 313 15.60 -5.92 40.45
C SER A 313 16.48 -6.89 41.25
N SER A 314 17.82 -6.77 41.13
CA SER A 314 18.75 -6.59 42.26
C SER A 314 20.20 -6.52 41.76
N GLY A 315 21.02 -5.70 42.41
CA GLY A 315 22.31 -5.22 41.93
C GLY A 315 23.43 -6.25 41.79
N GLY A 316 24.43 -5.90 40.99
CA GLY A 316 25.65 -6.69 40.81
C GLY A 316 26.55 -6.08 39.73
N THR A 317 27.68 -5.54 40.15
CA THR A 317 28.76 -4.98 39.32
C THR A 317 29.37 -6.03 38.37
N GLY A 318 29.48 -5.74 37.06
CA GLY A 318 30.41 -6.48 36.17
C GLY A 318 30.10 -6.47 34.67
N GLY A 319 30.92 -5.74 33.90
CA GLY A 319 31.31 -6.01 32.49
C GLY A 319 30.28 -5.84 31.35
N PRO A 320 30.61 -5.14 30.23
CA PRO A 320 29.74 -5.12 29.06
C PRO A 320 29.92 -6.39 28.22
N GLY A 321 28.97 -7.32 28.34
CA GLY A 321 28.77 -8.42 27.39
C GLY A 321 27.80 -8.01 26.25
N PRO A 322 27.83 -8.70 25.09
CA PRO A 322 27.27 -8.20 23.83
C PRO A 322 25.73 -8.29 23.81
N VAL A 323 25.08 -7.14 23.64
CA VAL A 323 23.65 -7.01 23.34
C VAL A 323 23.46 -7.23 21.83
N GLY A 324 22.53 -8.08 21.43
CA GLY A 324 22.35 -8.54 20.04
C GLY A 324 22.23 -7.41 19.01
N GLY A 325 23.04 -7.48 17.94
CA GLY A 325 23.24 -6.42 16.95
C GLY A 325 21.99 -5.90 16.21
N ALA A 326 20.90 -6.68 16.17
CA ALA A 326 19.65 -6.26 15.53
C ALA A 326 18.94 -5.11 16.28
N GLY A 327 19.04 -5.07 17.62
CA GLY A 327 18.44 -3.99 18.43
C GLY A 327 19.18 -2.66 18.26
N VAL A 328 20.51 -2.73 18.17
CA VAL A 328 21.38 -1.56 17.99
C VAL A 328 21.15 -0.91 16.63
N MET A 329 21.10 -1.70 15.55
CA MET A 329 20.85 -1.17 14.20
C MET A 329 19.48 -0.52 14.07
N ARG A 330 18.45 -1.10 14.69
CA ARG A 330 17.11 -0.51 14.69
C ARG A 330 17.08 0.83 15.43
N ALA A 331 17.67 0.89 16.62
CA ALA A 331 17.73 2.12 17.40
C ALA A 331 18.47 3.22 16.63
N GLN A 332 19.56 2.88 15.94
CA GLN A 332 20.28 3.81 15.07
C GLN A 332 19.42 4.29 13.91
N ALA A 333 18.66 3.41 13.24
CA ALA A 333 17.76 3.80 12.15
C ALA A 333 16.60 4.70 12.63
N GLU A 334 16.03 4.41 13.80
CA GLU A 334 14.98 5.24 14.41
C GLU A 334 15.52 6.61 14.82
N ALA A 335 16.70 6.66 15.44
CA ALA A 335 17.39 7.90 15.78
C ALA A 335 17.75 8.72 14.53
N ALA A 336 18.24 8.07 13.47
CA ALA A 336 18.57 8.73 12.22
C ALA A 336 17.31 9.30 11.54
N ARG A 337 16.20 8.56 11.55
CA ARG A 337 14.91 9.06 11.03
C ARG A 337 14.39 10.25 11.84
N ALA A 338 14.49 10.22 13.16
CA ALA A 338 14.10 11.34 14.02
C ALA A 338 15.01 12.57 13.79
N GLY A 339 16.33 12.35 13.75
CA GLY A 339 17.33 13.38 13.45
C GLY A 339 17.15 14.00 12.07
N GLY A 340 16.85 13.18 11.05
CA GLY A 340 16.57 13.66 9.70
C GLY A 340 15.41 14.66 9.65
N ARG A 341 14.31 14.40 10.39
CA ARG A 341 13.19 15.35 10.50
C ARG A 341 13.57 16.63 11.23
N ALA A 342 14.36 16.53 12.30
CA ALA A 342 14.84 17.70 13.03
C ALA A 342 15.73 18.59 12.14
N MET A 343 16.61 17.98 11.33
CA MET A 343 17.50 18.68 10.40
C MET A 343 16.75 19.49 9.32
N LEU A 344 15.52 19.09 8.95
CA LEU A 344 14.68 19.84 8.02
C LEU A 344 14.20 21.19 8.57
N GLN A 345 14.11 21.31 9.90
CA GLN A 345 13.67 22.54 10.56
C GLN A 345 14.81 23.54 10.79
N LEU A 346 16.05 23.13 10.56
CA LEU A 346 17.22 23.97 10.74
C LEU A 346 17.42 24.92 9.56
N SER A 347 18.09 26.03 9.80
CA SER A 347 18.64 26.89 8.76
C SER A 347 19.85 26.24 8.08
N SER A 348 20.24 26.79 6.92
CA SER A 348 21.44 26.33 6.22
C SER A 348 22.72 26.45 7.06
N GLN A 349 22.87 27.58 7.78
CA GLN A 349 24.04 27.78 8.65
C GLN A 349 24.12 26.74 9.77
N GLU A 350 22.99 26.42 10.40
CA GLU A 350 22.92 25.39 11.44
C GLU A 350 23.25 24.01 10.88
N ARG A 351 22.76 23.65 9.70
CA ARG A 351 23.15 22.39 9.03
C ARG A 351 24.64 22.32 8.73
N SER A 352 25.23 23.40 8.22
CA SER A 352 26.68 23.45 8.00
C SER A 352 27.47 23.36 9.31
N GLN A 353 26.97 23.91 10.42
CA GLN A 353 27.59 23.74 11.73
C GLN A 353 27.54 22.28 12.21
N VAL A 354 26.42 21.59 12.00
CA VAL A 354 26.30 20.15 12.31
C VAL A 354 27.33 19.34 11.54
N LEU A 355 27.52 19.60 10.24
CA LEU A 355 28.54 18.91 9.43
C LEU A 355 29.96 19.14 9.98
N ARG A 356 30.31 20.38 10.34
CA ARG A 356 31.61 20.69 10.95
C ARG A 356 31.81 19.98 12.29
N GLU A 357 30.77 19.90 13.10
CA GLU A 357 30.83 19.18 14.37
C GLU A 357 31.01 17.67 14.16
N VAL A 358 30.36 17.08 13.16
CA VAL A 358 30.59 15.67 12.79
C VAL A 358 32.05 15.44 12.39
N ALA A 359 32.65 16.33 11.61
CA ALA A 359 34.06 16.24 11.25
C ALA A 359 34.99 16.34 12.48
N ASN A 360 34.70 17.26 13.40
CA ASN A 360 35.45 17.41 14.65
C ASN A 360 35.36 16.15 15.53
N GLN A 361 34.16 15.61 15.70
CA GLN A 361 33.92 14.40 16.50
C GLN A 361 34.62 13.18 15.91
N LEU A 362 34.66 13.05 14.58
CA LEU A 362 35.37 11.98 13.90
C LEU A 362 36.88 11.98 14.26
N LEU A 363 37.50 13.16 14.28
CA LEU A 363 38.92 13.31 14.63
C LEU A 363 39.17 13.16 16.13
N ALA A 364 38.31 13.75 16.96
CA ALA A 364 38.40 13.66 18.43
C ALA A 364 38.33 12.21 18.93
N HIS A 365 37.58 11.35 18.23
CA HIS A 365 37.42 9.93 18.56
C HIS A 365 38.25 8.99 17.69
N SER A 366 39.23 9.49 16.93
CA SER A 366 40.07 8.72 16.01
C SER A 366 40.72 7.49 16.65
N SER A 367 41.24 7.61 17.88
CA SER A 367 41.86 6.52 18.63
C SER A 367 40.91 5.34 18.86
N SER A 368 39.67 5.63 19.27
CA SER A 368 38.63 4.60 19.47
C SER A 368 38.20 3.96 18.16
N ILE A 369 38.09 4.75 17.09
CA ILE A 369 37.69 4.27 15.76
C ILE A 369 38.75 3.33 15.18
N LEU A 370 40.02 3.72 15.26
CA LEU A 370 41.14 2.90 14.78
C LEU A 370 41.31 1.61 15.59
N ALA A 371 41.10 1.67 16.91
CA ALA A 371 41.10 0.48 17.75
C ALA A 371 40.00 -0.52 17.35
N ALA A 372 38.78 -0.03 17.05
CA ALA A 372 37.68 -0.87 16.56
C ALA A 372 38.01 -1.45 15.17
N ASN A 373 38.52 -0.64 14.24
CA ASN A 373 38.91 -1.11 12.90
C ASN A 373 40.01 -2.19 12.95
N GLN A 374 40.94 -2.09 13.91
CA GLN A 374 41.97 -3.10 14.10
C GLN A 374 41.41 -4.45 14.55
N GLN A 375 40.33 -4.45 15.34
CA GLN A 375 39.59 -5.67 15.69
C GLN A 375 38.93 -6.27 14.45
N ASP A 376 38.26 -5.44 13.63
CA ASP A 376 37.63 -5.88 12.38
C ASP A 376 38.65 -6.48 11.40
N LEU A 377 39.82 -5.85 11.25
CA LEU A 377 40.92 -6.35 10.41
C LEU A 377 41.43 -7.70 10.92
N THR A 378 41.50 -7.91 12.23
CA THR A 378 41.94 -9.17 12.83
C THR A 378 40.93 -10.28 12.55
N ILE A 379 39.63 -9.99 12.73
CA ILE A 379 38.53 -10.91 12.43
C ILE A 379 38.53 -11.26 10.93
N ALA A 380 38.64 -10.27 10.05
CA ALA A 380 38.63 -10.47 8.60
C ALA A 380 39.83 -11.30 8.11
N LYS A 381 41.03 -11.09 8.68
CA LYS A 381 42.21 -11.90 8.38
C LYS A 381 41.99 -13.37 8.78
N ASN A 382 41.43 -13.62 9.96
CA ASN A 382 41.12 -14.97 10.43
C ASN A 382 40.03 -15.64 9.59
N GLY A 383 39.07 -14.86 9.09
CA GLY A 383 38.00 -15.29 8.19
C GLY A 383 38.45 -15.56 6.74
N LYS A 384 39.75 -15.46 6.42
CA LYS A 384 40.31 -15.65 5.06
C LYS A 384 39.72 -14.70 4.01
N VAL A 385 39.40 -13.46 4.40
CA VAL A 385 38.95 -12.43 3.45
C VAL A 385 40.08 -12.08 2.47
N GLU A 386 39.73 -11.90 1.20
CA GLU A 386 40.67 -11.58 0.12
C GLU A 386 41.46 -10.29 0.37
N LYS A 387 42.75 -10.30 0.01
CA LYS A 387 43.70 -9.19 0.29
C LYS A 387 43.22 -7.81 -0.21
N PRO A 388 42.59 -7.67 -1.39
CA PRO A 388 42.06 -6.38 -1.83
C PRO A 388 40.96 -5.81 -0.92
N LEU A 389 40.12 -6.67 -0.31
CA LEU A 389 39.07 -6.24 0.61
C LEU A 389 39.66 -5.82 1.96
N LEU A 390 40.67 -6.55 2.46
CA LEU A 390 41.41 -6.15 3.66
C LEU A 390 42.07 -4.77 3.52
N ASN A 391 42.67 -4.49 2.37
CA ASN A 391 43.28 -3.19 2.09
C ASN A 391 42.26 -2.05 2.06
N ARG A 392 41.04 -2.33 1.58
CA ARG A 392 39.95 -1.34 1.58
C ARG A 392 39.40 -1.12 3.00
N LEU A 393 39.29 -2.19 3.80
CA LEU A 393 38.78 -2.15 5.17
C LEU A 393 39.70 -1.36 6.11
N ALA A 394 41.01 -1.33 5.83
CA ALA A 394 41.99 -0.67 6.69
C ALA A 394 41.79 0.85 6.75
N LEU A 395 41.64 1.36 7.97
CA LEU A 395 41.68 2.79 8.29
C LEU A 395 43.06 3.21 8.77
N SER A 396 43.36 4.49 8.55
CA SER A 396 44.52 5.19 9.09
C SER A 396 44.11 6.59 9.53
N GLU A 397 44.93 7.23 10.35
CA GLU A 397 44.71 8.64 10.75
C GLU A 397 44.59 9.55 9.52
N ALA A 398 45.43 9.34 8.50
CA ALA A 398 45.37 10.10 7.26
C ALA A 398 44.04 9.94 6.52
N LYS A 399 43.47 8.72 6.50
CA LYS A 399 42.15 8.47 5.90
C LYS A 399 41.02 9.13 6.67
N LEU A 400 41.08 9.09 8.00
CA LEU A 400 40.10 9.79 8.85
C LEU A 400 40.19 11.31 8.65
N GLN A 401 41.40 11.85 8.50
CA GLN A 401 41.60 13.27 8.17
C GLN A 401 40.98 13.61 6.82
N THR A 402 41.24 12.81 5.78
CA THR A 402 40.63 13.02 4.45
C THR A 402 39.10 12.97 4.50
N LEU A 403 38.52 12.07 5.32
CA LEU A 403 37.08 12.00 5.51
C LEU A 403 36.52 13.25 6.21
N ALA A 404 37.19 13.73 7.27
CA ALA A 404 36.82 14.95 7.96
C ALA A 404 36.91 16.18 7.04
N ASP A 405 37.98 16.29 6.24
CA ASP A 405 38.17 17.36 5.27
C ASP A 405 37.07 17.35 4.19
N GLY A 406 36.67 16.16 3.72
CA GLY A 406 35.55 15.99 2.79
C GLY A 406 34.22 16.47 3.37
N ILE A 407 33.94 16.18 4.65
CA ILE A 407 32.74 16.65 5.35
C ILE A 407 32.76 18.17 5.53
N ASN A 408 33.93 18.75 5.88
CA ASN A 408 34.08 20.20 5.99
C ASN A 408 33.86 20.90 4.64
N SER A 409 34.38 20.34 3.55
CA SER A 409 34.14 20.87 2.21
C SER A 409 32.65 20.87 1.86
N LEU A 410 31.89 19.82 2.22
CA LEU A 410 30.42 19.80 2.05
C LEU A 410 29.73 20.91 2.86
N ALA A 411 30.21 21.20 4.07
CA ALA A 411 29.68 22.28 4.90
C ALA A 411 29.89 23.69 4.31
N GLU A 412 30.82 23.83 3.37
CA GLU A 412 31.12 25.06 2.64
C GLU A 412 30.37 25.18 1.30
N THR A 413 29.75 24.11 0.82
CA THR A 413 28.96 24.14 -0.42
C THR A 413 27.65 24.91 -0.23
N ASP A 414 27.14 25.46 -1.33
CA ASP A 414 25.85 26.15 -1.35
C ASP A 414 24.71 25.18 -0.95
N GLU A 415 23.75 25.66 -0.16
CA GLU A 415 22.63 24.86 0.35
C GLU A 415 21.84 24.16 -0.76
N PRO A 416 21.85 22.81 -0.85
CA PRO A 416 21.16 22.11 -1.93
C PRO A 416 19.64 21.99 -1.72
N VAL A 417 19.12 22.20 -0.50
CA VAL A 417 17.71 21.99 -0.16
C VAL A 417 16.88 23.27 -0.27
N GLY A 418 15.67 23.18 -0.81
CA GLY A 418 14.73 24.30 -0.91
C GLY A 418 15.05 25.29 -2.04
N ARG A 419 15.88 24.88 -3.01
CA ARG A 419 16.18 25.71 -4.19
C ARG A 419 15.07 25.60 -5.21
N ILE A 420 14.56 26.75 -5.62
CA ILE A 420 13.65 26.83 -6.77
C ILE A 420 14.47 26.59 -8.05
N ILE A 421 14.18 25.49 -8.74
CA ILE A 421 14.76 25.12 -10.03
C ILE A 421 14.04 25.85 -11.16
N SER A 422 12.71 25.92 -11.10
CA SER A 422 11.90 26.62 -12.08
C SER A 422 10.66 27.22 -11.43
N LYS A 423 10.19 28.34 -12.01
CA LYS A 423 8.99 29.06 -11.55
C LYS A 423 8.21 29.53 -12.78
N MET A 424 6.92 29.22 -12.82
CA MET A 424 6.02 29.57 -13.93
C MET A 424 4.68 30.03 -13.38
N GLU A 425 4.17 31.16 -13.86
CA GLU A 425 2.80 31.58 -13.57
C GLU A 425 1.84 30.88 -14.54
N LEU A 426 0.90 30.10 -14.00
CA LEU A 426 -0.08 29.34 -14.79
C LEU A 426 -1.34 30.18 -15.09
N SER A 427 -1.68 31.08 -14.17
CA SER A 427 -2.76 32.06 -14.27
C SER A 427 -2.50 33.17 -13.26
N THR A 428 -3.23 34.29 -13.35
CA THR A 428 -3.07 35.43 -12.44
C THR A 428 -3.08 35.00 -10.98
N GLY A 429 -1.92 35.11 -10.31
CA GLY A 429 -1.75 34.75 -8.90
C GLY A 429 -1.57 33.25 -8.60
N LEU A 430 -1.45 32.40 -9.62
CA LEU A 430 -1.16 30.97 -9.48
C LEU A 430 0.23 30.65 -10.02
N GLU A 431 1.18 30.45 -9.12
CA GLU A 431 2.56 30.14 -9.45
C GLU A 431 2.84 28.64 -9.22
N LEU A 432 3.35 27.97 -10.25
CA LEU A 432 3.93 26.65 -10.15
C LEU A 432 5.44 26.80 -9.93
N THR A 433 5.94 26.25 -8.83
CA THR A 433 7.38 26.19 -8.53
C THR A 433 7.84 24.74 -8.51
N GLN A 434 9.00 24.50 -9.10
CA GLN A 434 9.74 23.25 -8.96
C GLN A 434 10.88 23.54 -8.00
N GLU A 435 10.93 22.82 -6.87
CA GLU A 435 11.93 23.03 -5.82
C GLU A 435 12.70 21.74 -5.50
N THR A 436 13.94 21.89 -5.01
CA THR A 436 14.72 20.77 -4.49
C THR A 436 14.20 20.36 -3.12
N VAL A 437 13.93 19.07 -2.96
CA VAL A 437 13.51 18.47 -1.70
C VAL A 437 14.55 17.46 -1.23
N PRO A 438 14.75 17.30 0.08
CA PRO A 438 15.71 16.32 0.60
C PRO A 438 15.16 14.91 0.41
N ILE A 439 16.02 13.99 -0.06
CA ILE A 439 15.69 12.58 -0.27
C ILE A 439 15.44 11.82 1.04
N GLY A 440 15.89 12.39 2.18
CA GLY A 440 15.82 11.78 3.50
C GLY A 440 17.14 11.15 3.93
N VAL A 441 17.07 10.19 4.87
CA VAL A 441 18.25 9.48 5.38
C VAL A 441 18.44 8.18 4.60
N LEU A 442 19.58 8.04 3.94
CA LEU A 442 19.97 6.82 3.24
C LEU A 442 21.07 6.11 4.04
N LEU A 443 20.83 4.86 4.44
CA LEU A 443 21.89 4.00 4.97
C LEU A 443 22.51 3.21 3.82
N VAL A 444 23.77 3.50 3.51
CA VAL A 444 24.53 2.76 2.49
C VAL A 444 25.65 1.99 3.18
N ILE A 445 25.64 0.67 3.03
CA ILE A 445 26.69 -0.20 3.55
C ILE A 445 27.69 -0.45 2.41
N PHE A 446 28.85 0.20 2.47
CA PHE A 446 29.94 -0.11 1.56
C PHE A 446 30.79 -1.24 2.13
N GLU A 447 30.76 -2.39 1.48
CA GLU A 447 31.57 -3.53 1.90
C GLU A 447 33.05 -3.15 1.92
N SER A 448 33.67 -3.38 3.09
CA SER A 448 35.08 -3.14 3.34
C SER A 448 35.53 -1.70 3.02
N ARG A 449 34.69 -0.67 3.16
CA ARG A 449 35.11 0.75 2.97
C ARG A 449 34.57 1.66 4.07
N PRO A 450 35.16 1.62 5.27
CA PRO A 450 34.74 2.47 6.38
C PRO A 450 35.10 3.96 6.20
N ASP A 451 35.91 4.29 5.19
CA ASP A 451 36.33 5.64 4.79
C ASP A 451 35.49 6.24 3.65
N SER A 452 34.39 5.58 3.25
CA SER A 452 33.59 6.01 2.11
C SER A 452 32.68 7.19 2.48
N LEU A 453 32.83 8.31 1.75
CA LEU A 453 31.91 9.44 1.77
C LEU A 453 31.10 9.48 0.47
N PRO A 454 29.89 8.89 0.42
CA PRO A 454 29.05 8.96 -0.77
C PRO A 454 28.59 10.41 -0.98
N GLN A 455 28.90 10.97 -2.15
CA GLN A 455 28.30 12.21 -2.63
C GLN A 455 27.20 11.82 -3.62
N ILE A 456 25.95 12.23 -3.34
CA ILE A 456 24.76 11.93 -4.14
C ILE A 456 24.24 13.23 -4.74
#